data_AF-A0A3S4G3L6-F1
#
_entry.id   AF-A0A3S4G3L6-F1
#
_cell.length_a   1.000
_cell.length_b   1.000
_cell.length_c   1.000
_cell.angle_alpha   90.00
_cell.angle_beta   90.00
_cell.angle_gamma   90.00
#
_symmetry.space_group_name_H-M   'P 1'
#
loop_
_entity.id
_entity.type
_entity.pdbx_description
1 polymer ?
#
loop_
_entity_poly.entity_id
_entity_poly.type
_entity_poly.pdbx_seq_one_letter_code
_entity_poly.pdbx_strand_id
1 'polypeptide(L)'
;MPNIAFEDRAVAFIDVLEFKSVVESSDSGDRAFLEELGETLGAGVPRLDGNVSPSICRDLIPKHISISDSIILSAPLTSDKMSSYLNSEIKRN
;
A
#
# COMPACT_ATOMS: atom_id res chain seq x y z
N MET A 1 26.04 15.77 12.07
CA MET A 1 25.36 14.77 11.24
C MET A 1 23.93 14.66 11.74
N PRO A 2 22.91 14.66 10.87
CA PRO A 2 21.54 14.43 11.31
C PRO A 2 21.45 13.03 11.95
N ASN A 3 20.77 12.92 13.08
CA ASN A 3 20.52 11.65 13.74
C ASN A 3 19.39 10.95 12.98
N ILE A 4 19.74 10.05 12.06
CA ILE A 4 18.76 9.29 11.26
C ILE A 4 18.39 8.04 12.06
N ALA A 5 17.15 7.99 12.52
CA ALA A 5 16.58 6.79 13.11
C ALA A 5 16.08 5.87 11.98
N PHE A 6 16.64 4.67 11.90
CA PHE A 6 16.15 3.62 10.99
C PHE A 6 15.04 2.83 11.67
N GLU A 7 14.06 2.38 10.89
CA GLU A 7 12.92 1.59 11.36
C GLU A 7 12.76 0.36 10.47
N ASP A 8 12.64 -0.81 11.09
CA ASP A 8 12.35 -2.05 10.38
C ASP A 8 10.86 -2.14 10.01
N ARG A 9 10.58 -2.38 8.73
CA ARG A 9 9.21 -2.44 8.20
C ARG A 9 9.01 -3.71 7.38
N ALA A 10 7.86 -4.37 7.57
CA ALA A 10 7.36 -5.35 6.62
C ALA A 10 6.88 -4.62 5.37
N VAL A 11 7.22 -5.15 4.19
CA VAL A 11 6.85 -4.56 2.91
C VAL A 11 6.12 -5.59 2.06
N ALA A 12 4.96 -5.21 1.52
CA ALA A 12 4.23 -5.97 0.52
C ALA A 12 4.18 -5.19 -0.79
N PHE A 13 4.29 -5.90 -1.91
CA PHE A 13 4.25 -5.34 -3.26
C PHE A 13 3.00 -5.87 -3.96
N ILE A 14 2.21 -4.96 -4.51
CA ILE A 14 1.14 -5.27 -5.44
C ILE A 14 1.61 -4.73 -6.78
N ASP A 15 1.94 -5.63 -7.69
CA ASP A 15 2.49 -5.30 -9.00
C ASP A 15 1.58 -5.82 -10.10
N VAL A 16 1.54 -5.11 -11.22
CA VAL A 16 0.82 -5.58 -12.41
C VAL A 16 1.76 -6.44 -13.22
N LEU A 17 1.53 -7.76 -13.17
CA LEU A 17 2.30 -8.72 -13.95
C LEU A 17 2.32 -8.34 -15.43
N GLU A 18 3.52 -8.34 -16.00
CA GLU A 18 3.76 -8.06 -17.42
C GLU A 18 3.29 -6.66 -17.88
N PHE A 19 3.10 -5.69 -16.97
CA PHE A 19 2.68 -4.34 -17.32
C PHE A 19 3.53 -3.71 -18.44
N LYS A 20 4.84 -3.94 -18.41
CA LYS A 20 5.73 -3.50 -19.49
C LYS A 20 5.29 -4.06 -20.85
N SER A 21 4.99 -5.36 -20.93
CA SER A 21 4.53 -5.99 -22.17
C SER A 21 3.17 -5.43 -22.60
N VAL A 22 2.28 -5.18 -21.65
CA VAL A 22 0.98 -4.53 -21.90
C VAL A 22 1.20 -3.17 -22.55
N VAL A 23 2.02 -2.31 -21.94
CA VAL A 23 2.33 -0.96 -22.44
C VAL A 23 3.04 -0.99 -23.80
N GLU A 24 3.96 -1.94 -24.01
CA GLU A 24 4.68 -2.09 -25.29
C GLU A 24 3.77 -2.61 -26.41
N SER A 25 2.74 -3.41 -26.08
CA SER A 25 1.78 -3.94 -27.05
C SER A 25 0.61 -2.99 -27.32
N SER A 26 0.37 -2.02 -26.44
CA SER A 26 -0.80 -1.15 -26.53
C SER A 26 -0.70 -0.12 -27.64
N ASP A 27 -1.78 0.01 -28.43
CA ASP A 27 -1.94 1.08 -29.40
C ASP A 27 -2.86 2.19 -28.87
N SER A 28 -3.22 3.16 -29.72
CA SER A 28 -4.10 4.28 -29.31
C SER A 28 -5.48 3.85 -28.79
N GLY A 29 -5.93 2.63 -29.07
CA GLY A 29 -7.19 2.06 -28.59
C GLY A 29 -7.13 1.51 -27.15
N ASP A 30 -5.94 1.16 -26.67
CA ASP A 30 -5.76 0.51 -25.35
C ASP A 30 -5.60 1.51 -24.20
N ARG A 31 -5.66 2.81 -24.51
CA ARG A 31 -5.58 3.88 -23.51
C ARG A 31 -6.68 3.79 -22.45
N ALA A 32 -7.89 3.40 -22.85
CA ALA A 32 -9.00 3.24 -21.92
C ALA A 32 -8.74 2.13 -20.89
N PHE A 33 -8.12 1.03 -21.31
CA PHE A 33 -7.74 -0.07 -20.42
C PHE A 33 -6.65 0.37 -19.44
N LEU A 34 -5.64 1.10 -19.89
CA LEU A 34 -4.58 1.62 -19.02
C LEU A 34 -5.10 2.66 -18.03
N GLU A 35 -6.05 3.51 -18.44
CA GLU A 35 -6.74 4.46 -17.55
C GLU A 35 -7.57 3.72 -16.49
N GLU A 36 -8.35 2.70 -16.89
CA GLU A 36 -9.13 1.85 -15.96
C GLU A 36 -8.25 1.08 -14.97
N LEU A 37 -7.10 0.57 -15.43
CA LEU A 37 -6.12 -0.10 -14.57
C LEU A 37 -5.56 0.87 -13.52
N GLY A 38 -5.22 2.09 -13.93
CA GLY A 38 -4.77 3.15 -13.02
C GLY A 38 -5.83 3.52 -11.98
N GLU A 39 -7.09 3.68 -12.41
CA GLU A 39 -8.22 3.94 -11.50
C GLU A 39 -8.43 2.80 -10.51
N THR A 40 -8.33 1.55 -10.97
CA THR A 40 -8.48 0.35 -10.13
C THR A 40 -7.39 0.27 -9.06
N LEU A 41 -6.13 0.48 -9.43
CA LEU A 41 -5.01 0.54 -8.49
C LEU A 41 -5.20 1.69 -7.49
N GLY A 42 -5.59 2.88 -7.97
CA GLY A 42 -5.86 4.04 -7.13
C GLY A 42 -7.00 3.81 -6.13
N ALA A 43 -8.07 3.12 -6.54
CA ALA A 43 -9.21 2.78 -5.69
C ALA A 43 -8.89 1.67 -4.67
N GLY A 44 -7.87 0.83 -4.95
CA GLY A 44 -7.39 -0.20 -4.02
C GLY A 44 -6.76 0.39 -2.76
N VAL A 45 -6.03 1.49 -2.87
CA VAL A 45 -5.31 2.13 -1.75
C VAL A 45 -6.25 2.53 -0.60
N PRO A 46 -7.35 3.29 -0.81
CA PRO A 46 -8.31 3.60 0.24
C PRO A 46 -8.96 2.36 0.87
N ARG A 47 -9.12 1.25 0.13
CA ARG A 47 -9.69 0.01 0.67
C ARG A 47 -8.70 -0.72 1.59
N LEU A 48 -7.42 -0.65 1.27
CA LEU A 48 -6.35 -1.20 2.12
C LEU A 48 -6.27 -0.45 3.46
N ASP A 49 -6.47 0.87 3.42
CA ASP A 49 -6.51 1.71 4.63
C ASP A 49 -7.87 1.65 5.35
N GLY A 50 -8.97 1.40 4.63
CA GLY A 50 -10.35 1.49 5.14
C GLY A 50 -10.70 0.46 6.23
N ASN A 51 -9.96 -0.64 6.29
CA ASN A 51 -10.11 -1.62 7.35
C ASN A 51 -9.26 -1.29 8.59
N VAL A 52 -8.40 -0.28 8.56
CA VAL A 52 -7.62 0.11 9.74
C VAL A 52 -8.54 0.80 10.75
N SER A 53 -8.55 0.33 12.00
CA SER A 53 -9.37 0.96 13.05
C SER A 53 -9.00 2.44 13.21
N PRO A 54 -9.98 3.37 13.31
CA PRO A 54 -9.71 4.79 13.57
C PRO A 54 -8.96 5.05 14.89
N SER A 55 -8.99 4.07 15.80
CA SER A 55 -8.29 4.12 17.09
C SER A 55 -6.80 3.76 17.01
N ILE A 56 -6.31 3.29 15.85
CA ILE A 56 -4.91 2.96 15.64
C ILE A 56 -4.10 4.25 15.50
N CYS A 57 -2.93 4.30 16.13
CA CYS A 57 -2.02 5.43 15.99
C CYS A 57 -1.56 5.57 14.54
N ARG A 58 -1.56 6.79 14.00
CA ARG A 58 -1.16 7.08 12.62
C ARG A 58 0.21 6.54 12.24
N ASP A 59 1.12 6.44 13.20
CA ASP A 59 2.47 5.90 13.00
C ASP A 59 2.48 4.41 12.63
N LEU A 60 1.40 3.70 12.97
CA LEU A 60 1.20 2.27 12.69
C LEU A 60 0.36 2.02 11.44
N ILE A 61 -0.22 3.06 10.84
CA ILE A 61 -0.99 2.91 9.60
C ILE A 61 0.00 2.55 8.50
N PRO A 62 -0.25 1.47 7.73
CA PRO A 62 0.59 1.12 6.60
C PRO A 62 0.76 2.32 5.66
N LYS A 63 2.00 2.61 5.29
CA LYS A 63 2.29 3.63 4.29
C LYS A 63 2.19 2.99 2.92
N HIS A 64 1.48 3.65 2.01
CA HIS A 64 1.42 3.28 0.61
C HIS A 64 2.28 4.22 -0.22
N ILE A 65 3.00 3.67 -1.20
CA ILE A 65 3.68 4.44 -2.24
C ILE A 65 3.31 3.81 -3.57
N SER A 66 2.78 4.61 -4.48
CA SER A 66 2.55 4.20 -5.87
C SER A 66 3.77 4.56 -6.70
N ILE A 67 4.35 3.58 -7.39
CA ILE A 67 5.47 3.78 -8.32
C ILE A 67 5.11 3.06 -9.61
N SER A 68 4.93 3.83 -10.69
CA SER A 68 4.54 3.28 -11.99
C SER A 68 3.25 2.45 -11.89
N ASP A 69 3.37 1.14 -12.00
CA ASP A 69 2.37 0.07 -12.04
C ASP A 69 2.29 -0.73 -10.75
N SER A 70 3.07 -0.33 -9.74
CA SER A 70 3.19 -1.01 -8.47
C SER A 70 2.67 -0.15 -7.32
N ILE A 71 2.04 -0.81 -6.35
CA ILE A 71 1.75 -0.26 -5.02
C ILE A 71 2.62 -0.97 -4.01
N ILE A 72 3.42 -0.19 -3.29
CA ILE A 72 4.24 -0.66 -2.18
C ILE A 72 3.51 -0.32 -0.89
N LEU A 73 3.23 -1.35 -0.09
CA LEU A 73 2.66 -1.21 1.24
C LEU A 73 3.75 -1.50 2.26
N SER A 74 3.91 -0.64 3.26
CA SER A 74 4.86 -0.89 4.34
C SER A 74 4.25 -0.66 5.72
N ALA A 75 4.46 -1.58 6.64
CA ALA A 75 4.02 -1.48 8.03
C ALA A 75 5.22 -1.68 8.98
N PRO A 76 5.30 -0.95 10.09
CA PRO A 76 6.38 -1.15 11.06
C PRO A 76 6.33 -2.55 11.66
N LEU A 77 7.50 -3.20 11.83
CA LEU A 77 7.57 -4.51 12.51
C LEU A 77 7.47 -4.36 14.02
N THR A 78 7.92 -3.22 14.56
CA THR A 78 7.96 -2.96 15.99
C THR A 78 7.57 -1.51 16.28
N SER A 79 6.84 -1.29 17.36
CA SER A 79 6.53 0.04 17.87
C SER A 79 6.09 -0.07 19.33
N ASP A 80 6.41 0.94 20.14
CA ASP A 80 5.89 1.05 21.51
C ASP A 80 4.35 1.10 21.55
N LYS A 81 3.72 1.47 20.42
CA LYS A 81 2.27 1.54 20.25
C LYS A 81 1.67 0.26 19.66
N MET A 82 2.48 -0.75 19.32
CA MET A 82 2.04 -1.96 18.59
C MET A 82 0.96 -2.76 19.34
N SER A 83 1.00 -2.74 20.68
CA SER A 83 -0.02 -3.38 21.53
C SER A 83 -1.44 -2.86 21.25
N SER A 84 -1.59 -1.60 20.85
CA SER A 84 -2.89 -1.03 20.47
C SER A 84 -3.43 -1.59 19.14
N TYR A 85 -2.54 -2.01 18.24
CA TYR A 85 -2.87 -2.59 16.93
C TYR A 85 -3.40 -4.02 17.10
N LEU A 86 -2.65 -4.89 17.78
CA LEU A 86 -3.02 -6.28 18.03
C LEU A 86 -4.34 -6.40 18.82
N ASN A 87 -4.54 -5.54 19.82
CA ASN A 87 -5.76 -5.52 20.61
C ASN A 87 -7.02 -5.09 19.81
N SER A 88 -6.84 -4.37 18.69
CA SER A 88 -7.94 -3.99 17.82
C SER A 88 -8.37 -5.12 16.87
N GLU A 89 -7.44 -6.01 16.50
CA GLU A 89 -7.76 -7.19 15.69
C GLU A 89 -8.45 -8.29 16.51
N ILE A 90 -8.07 -8.46 17.78
CA ILE A 90 -8.71 -9.44 18.68
C ILE A 90 -10.21 -9.14 18.90
N LYS A 91 -10.64 -7.88 18.77
CA LYS A 91 -12.06 -7.50 18.89
C LYS A 91 -12.90 -7.73 17.63
N ARG A 92 -12.28 -8.12 16.51
CA ARG A 92 -12.95 -8.32 15.22
C ARG A 92 -13.22 -9.79 14.87
N ASN A 93 -12.72 -10.73 15.67
CA ASN A 93 -12.99 -12.17 15.58
C ASN A 93 -14.02 -12.59 16.64
#